data_AF-R7TL04-F1
#
_entry.id   AF-R7TL04-F1
#
_cell.length_a   1.000
_cell.length_b   1.000
_cell.length_c   1.000
_cell.angle_alpha   90.00
_cell.angle_beta   90.00
_cell.angle_gamma   90.00
#
_symmetry.space_group_name_H-M   'P 1'
#
loop_
_entity.id
_entity.type
_entity.pdbx_description
1 polymer ?
#
loop_
_entity_poly.entity_id
_entity_poly.type
_entity_poly.pdbx_seq_one_letter_code
_entity_poly.pdbx_strand_id
1 'polypeptide(L)'
;MNGWTTTRTMILFYVNFASYHKWKDVHQGLKFHANSQAHIEATAIIAKSGKHDTTSEALTKACAKETEEKRACLIMVVTSLRFLARQAEAIRRISDNGNLTHLLKLRSNEFPLIVTWMEKKSNSFTSPQVQNELMNIMACQAMDETTDVVNMEQVAMCLRWLDSSLQLQELDFIGLSAPGE
;
A
#
# COMPACT_ATOMS: atom_id res chain seq x y z
N MET A 1 -40.46 -0.46 -33.84
CA MET A 1 -39.08 -0.10 -34.23
C MET A 1 -38.17 -0.27 -33.03
N ASN A 2 -37.36 -1.33 -33.09
CA ASN A 2 -36.05 -1.63 -32.53
C ASN A 2 -35.47 -0.70 -31.43
N GLY A 3 -35.00 -1.31 -30.34
CA GLY A 3 -34.07 -0.64 -29.42
C GLY A 3 -33.81 -1.34 -28.08
N TRP A 4 -33.63 -2.67 -28.04
CA TRP A 4 -33.14 -3.32 -26.82
C TRP A 4 -31.62 -3.27 -26.80
N THR A 5 -31.06 -2.23 -26.19
CA THR A 5 -29.64 -2.18 -25.84
C THR A 5 -29.43 -2.83 -24.47
N THR A 6 -28.67 -3.92 -24.52
CA THR A 6 -28.05 -4.67 -23.44
C THR A 6 -27.59 -3.76 -22.29
N THR A 7 -28.31 -3.78 -21.17
CA THR A 7 -27.84 -3.16 -19.93
C THR A 7 -28.13 -4.12 -18.79
N ARG A 8 -27.05 -4.65 -18.20
CA ARG A 8 -26.93 -5.23 -16.85
C ARG A 8 -28.27 -5.47 -16.16
N THR A 9 -28.67 -6.74 -16.05
CA THR A 9 -29.87 -7.19 -15.32
C THR A 9 -29.75 -6.83 -13.84
N MET A 10 -30.07 -5.58 -13.50
CA MET A 10 -30.25 -5.12 -12.13
C MET A 10 -31.71 -5.44 -11.79
N ILE A 11 -31.91 -6.60 -11.16
CA ILE A 11 -33.22 -7.00 -10.63
C ILE A 11 -33.50 -6.09 -9.42
N LEU A 12 -34.04 -4.90 -9.67
CA LEU A 12 -34.54 -3.99 -8.64
C LEU A 12 -36.06 -4.17 -8.55
N PHE A 13 -36.52 -5.04 -7.65
CA PHE A 13 -37.92 -5.06 -7.25
C PHE A 13 -38.15 -3.99 -6.17
N TYR A 14 -38.85 -2.93 -6.56
CA TYR A 14 -39.20 -1.84 -5.66
C TYR A 14 -40.46 -2.22 -4.87
N VAL A 15 -40.35 -2.43 -3.55
CA VAL A 15 -41.54 -2.40 -2.69
C VAL A 15 -41.98 -0.94 -2.63
N ASN A 16 -43.05 -0.60 -3.35
CA ASN A 16 -43.57 0.76 -3.34
C ASN A 16 -44.26 1.04 -1.99
N PHE A 17 -43.48 1.57 -1.04
CA PHE A 17 -44.01 1.91 0.28
C PHE A 17 -45.07 3.02 0.24
N ALA A 18 -45.09 3.85 -0.81
CA ALA A 18 -46.07 4.93 -0.97
C ALA A 18 -47.48 4.44 -1.36
N SER A 19 -47.62 3.21 -1.87
CA SER A 19 -48.93 2.62 -2.19
C SER A 19 -49.63 1.98 -0.98
N TYR A 20 -49.02 2.00 0.21
CA TYR A 20 -49.61 1.43 1.42
C TYR A 20 -50.11 2.53 2.36
N HIS A 21 -51.38 2.44 2.73
CA HIS A 21 -52.00 3.38 3.66
C HIS A 21 -51.97 2.89 5.12
N LYS A 22 -51.55 1.64 5.37
CA LYS A 22 -51.43 1.05 6.73
C LYS A 22 -50.19 0.18 6.85
N TRP A 23 -49.49 0.28 7.98
CA TRP A 23 -48.25 -0.47 8.24
C TRP A 23 -48.43 -1.99 8.32
N LYS A 24 -49.60 -2.46 8.75
CA LYS A 24 -49.92 -3.89 8.74
C LYS A 24 -49.95 -4.48 7.31
N ASP A 25 -50.38 -3.68 6.33
CA ASP A 25 -50.47 -4.12 4.93
C ASP A 25 -49.07 -4.15 4.29
N VAL A 26 -48.16 -3.28 4.75
CA VAL A 26 -46.73 -3.33 4.40
C VAL A 26 -46.07 -4.60 4.91
N HIS A 27 -46.33 -4.99 6.15
CA HIS A 27 -45.81 -6.25 6.70
C HIS A 27 -46.29 -7.46 5.89
N GLN A 28 -47.56 -7.46 5.47
CA GLN A 28 -48.10 -8.50 4.61
C GLN A 28 -47.43 -8.52 3.23
N GLY A 29 -47.22 -7.34 2.64
CA GLY A 29 -46.51 -7.17 1.36
C GLY A 29 -45.05 -7.62 1.42
N LEU A 30 -44.32 -7.30 2.48
CA LEU A 30 -42.95 -7.76 2.72
C LEU A 30 -42.88 -9.28 2.87
N LYS A 31 -43.83 -9.90 3.58
CA LYS A 31 -43.93 -11.37 3.67
C LYS A 31 -44.17 -12.01 2.31
N PHE A 32 -45.03 -11.43 1.49
CA PHE A 32 -45.28 -11.91 0.12
C PHE A 32 -44.04 -11.76 -0.76
N HIS A 33 -43.36 -10.61 -0.70
CA HIS A 33 -42.10 -10.36 -1.42
C HIS A 33 -41.00 -11.35 -1.01
N ALA A 34 -40.80 -11.58 0.29
CA ALA A 34 -39.78 -12.51 0.79
C ALA A 34 -40.01 -13.95 0.30
N ASN A 35 -41.26 -14.35 0.11
CA ASN A 35 -41.63 -15.66 -0.43
C ASN A 35 -41.78 -15.68 -1.96
N SER A 36 -41.55 -14.54 -2.63
CA SER A 36 -41.67 -14.46 -4.09
C SER A 36 -40.51 -15.19 -4.76
N GLN A 37 -40.79 -15.79 -5.91
CA GLN A 37 -39.81 -16.54 -6.68
C GLN A 37 -38.61 -15.67 -7.09
N ALA A 38 -38.84 -14.39 -7.36
CA ALA A 38 -37.79 -13.42 -7.65
C ALA A 38 -36.82 -13.20 -6.48
N HIS A 39 -37.31 -13.08 -5.24
CA HIS A 39 -36.44 -12.94 -4.06
C HIS A 39 -35.66 -14.22 -3.80
N ILE A 40 -36.30 -15.39 -3.95
CA ILE A 40 -35.67 -16.70 -3.80
C ILE A 40 -34.56 -16.89 -4.85
N GLU A 41 -34.81 -16.52 -6.11
CA GLU A 41 -33.83 -16.59 -7.19
C GLU A 41 -32.67 -15.62 -6.97
N ALA A 42 -32.95 -14.37 -6.56
CA ALA A 42 -31.92 -13.38 -6.27
C ALA A 42 -31.03 -13.81 -5.08
N THR A 43 -31.62 -14.32 -4.00
CA THR A 43 -30.88 -14.83 -2.84
C THR A 43 -30.08 -16.09 -3.20
N ALA A 44 -30.60 -16.97 -4.06
CA ALA A 44 -29.86 -18.12 -4.57
C ALA A 44 -28.68 -17.71 -5.47
N ILE A 45 -28.83 -16.66 -6.28
CA ILE A 45 -27.73 -16.10 -7.09
C ILE A 45 -26.65 -15.52 -6.16
N ILE A 46 -27.04 -14.74 -5.14
CA ILE A 46 -26.10 -14.19 -4.15
C ILE A 46 -25.37 -15.31 -3.41
N ALA A 47 -26.09 -16.34 -2.97
CA ALA A 47 -25.51 -17.51 -2.30
C ALA A 47 -24.54 -18.29 -3.21
N LYS A 48 -24.86 -18.43 -4.49
CA LYS A 48 -23.98 -19.08 -5.49
C LYS A 48 -22.77 -18.22 -5.85
N SER A 49 -22.85 -16.90 -5.74
CA SER A 49 -21.77 -15.98 -6.08
C SER A 49 -20.60 -15.97 -5.09
N GLY A 50 -20.67 -16.76 -4.01
CA GLY A 50 -19.63 -16.84 -2.99
C GLY A 50 -19.60 -15.60 -2.09
N LYS A 51 -18.78 -15.66 -1.04
CA LYS A 51 -18.61 -14.54 -0.12
C LYS A 51 -17.78 -13.45 -0.83
N HIS A 52 -18.44 -12.39 -1.28
CA HIS A 52 -17.76 -11.24 -1.84
C HIS A 52 -17.39 -10.28 -0.71
N ASP A 53 -16.17 -9.74 -0.75
CA ASP A 53 -15.79 -8.68 0.19
C ASP A 53 -16.77 -7.52 0.06
N THR A 54 -17.17 -6.96 1.19
CA THR A 54 -17.86 -5.67 1.22
C THR A 54 -16.96 -4.59 0.61
N THR A 55 -17.55 -3.49 0.13
CA THR A 55 -16.78 -2.35 -0.38
C THR A 55 -15.74 -1.86 0.63
N SER A 56 -16.08 -1.90 1.93
CA SER A 56 -15.15 -1.53 3.01
C SER A 56 -13.98 -2.50 3.12
N GLU A 57 -14.24 -3.81 3.12
CA GLU A 57 -13.18 -4.84 3.21
C GLU A 57 -12.25 -4.79 1.99
N ALA A 58 -12.80 -4.63 0.79
CA ALA A 58 -12.03 -4.48 -0.43
C ALA A 58 -11.12 -3.23 -0.38
N LEU A 59 -11.64 -2.11 0.13
CA LEU A 59 -10.85 -0.87 0.30
C LEU A 59 -9.73 -1.04 1.32
N THR A 60 -10.01 -1.71 2.45
CA THR A 60 -8.99 -2.01 3.47
C THR A 60 -7.88 -2.88 2.90
N LYS A 61 -8.23 -3.94 2.16
CA LYS A 61 -7.24 -4.82 1.50
C LYS A 61 -6.39 -4.06 0.48
N ALA A 62 -7.01 -3.22 -0.34
CA ALA A 62 -6.29 -2.40 -1.32
C ALA A 62 -5.33 -1.41 -0.63
N CYS A 63 -5.78 -0.73 0.42
CA CYS A 63 -4.97 0.20 1.20
C CYS A 63 -3.77 -0.50 1.88
N ALA A 64 -4.00 -1.68 2.45
CA ALA A 64 -2.94 -2.49 3.06
C ALA A 64 -1.88 -2.88 2.02
N LYS A 65 -2.32 -3.35 0.84
CA LYS A 65 -1.42 -3.69 -0.27
C LYS A 65 -0.61 -2.48 -0.75
N GLU A 66 -1.26 -1.33 -0.95
CA GLU A 66 -0.57 -0.11 -1.39
C GLU A 66 0.47 0.36 -0.34
N THR A 67 0.15 0.23 0.94
CA THR A 67 1.06 0.55 2.03
C THR A 67 2.30 -0.34 2.00
N GLU A 68 2.11 -1.64 1.80
CA GLU A 68 3.21 -2.60 1.74
C GLU A 68 4.12 -2.36 0.53
N GLU A 69 3.53 -2.10 -0.63
CA GLU A 69 4.25 -1.72 -1.84
C GLU A 69 5.09 -0.44 -1.65
N LYS A 70 4.52 0.58 -0.98
CA LYS A 70 5.24 1.82 -0.65
C LYS A 70 6.40 1.56 0.31
N ARG A 71 6.22 0.69 1.31
CA ARG A 71 7.28 0.31 2.25
C ARG A 71 8.44 -0.38 1.54
N ALA A 72 8.15 -1.38 0.72
CA ALA A 72 9.16 -2.10 -0.05
C ALA A 72 9.97 -1.14 -0.95
N CYS A 73 9.31 -0.20 -1.63
CA CYS A 73 10.00 0.84 -2.40
C CYS A 73 10.87 1.76 -1.53
N LEU A 74 10.37 2.21 -0.38
CA LEU A 74 11.13 3.07 0.53
C LEU A 74 12.40 2.37 1.04
N ILE A 75 12.29 1.10 1.45
CA ILE A 75 13.43 0.28 1.88
C ILE A 75 14.48 0.21 0.77
N MET A 76 14.03 0.05 -0.48
CA MET A 76 14.92 0.00 -1.64
C MET A 76 15.68 1.31 -1.84
N VAL A 77 15.02 2.45 -1.65
CA VAL A 77 15.64 3.78 -1.72
C VAL A 77 16.63 3.98 -0.58
N VAL A 78 16.26 3.67 0.66
CA VAL A 78 17.12 3.84 1.85
C VAL A 78 18.38 2.98 1.75
N THR A 79 18.22 1.69 1.41
CA THR A 79 19.36 0.77 1.29
C THR A 79 20.30 1.15 0.14
N SER A 80 19.76 1.66 -0.98
CA SER A 80 20.56 2.18 -2.10
C SER A 80 21.29 3.47 -1.75
N LEU A 81 20.63 4.39 -1.02
CA LEU A 81 21.26 5.61 -0.51
C LEU A 81 22.42 5.28 0.45
N ARG A 82 22.18 4.35 1.39
CA ARG A 82 23.21 3.88 2.32
C ARG A 82 24.41 3.29 1.59
N PHE A 83 24.18 2.48 0.56
CA PHE A 83 25.25 1.90 -0.26
C PHE A 83 26.12 2.98 -0.92
N LEU A 84 25.51 3.97 -1.56
CA LEU A 84 26.23 5.08 -2.20
C LEU A 84 26.97 5.95 -1.18
N ALA A 85 26.34 6.25 -0.04
CA ALA A 85 26.94 7.03 1.03
C ALA A 85 28.20 6.34 1.59
N ARG A 86 28.17 5.01 1.77
CA ARG A 86 29.34 4.23 2.22
C ARG A 86 30.49 4.26 1.23
N GLN A 87 30.20 4.31 -0.06
CA GLN A 87 31.22 4.40 -1.10
C GLN A 87 31.75 5.82 -1.32
N ALA A 88 31.25 6.81 -0.56
CA ALA A 88 31.50 8.22 -0.78
C ALA A 88 31.15 8.69 -2.22
N GLU A 89 30.20 8.01 -2.86
CA GLU A 89 29.79 8.29 -4.23
C GLU A 89 28.71 9.37 -4.29
N ALA A 90 28.76 10.19 -5.35
CA ALA A 90 27.83 11.29 -5.51
C ALA A 90 26.39 10.76 -5.75
N ILE A 91 25.49 10.99 -4.81
CA ILE A 91 24.10 10.51 -4.87
C ILE A 91 23.33 11.17 -6.04
N ARG A 92 23.56 12.47 -6.26
CA ARG A 92 22.89 13.29 -7.28
C ARG A 92 23.88 13.81 -8.31
N ARG A 93 23.37 14.05 -9.52
CA ARG A 93 24.02 14.87 -10.56
C ARG A 93 23.11 16.06 -10.90
N ILE A 94 23.66 17.06 -11.61
CA ILE A 94 22.93 18.26 -12.07
C ILE A 94 21.73 17.90 -12.98
N SER A 95 21.72 16.70 -13.56
CA SER A 95 20.60 16.11 -14.32
C SER A 95 19.91 14.96 -13.56
N ASP A 96 18.73 14.55 -14.00
CA ASP A 96 17.95 13.40 -13.49
C ASP A 96 18.67 12.02 -13.54
N ASN A 97 19.90 11.97 -14.06
CA ASN A 97 20.78 10.79 -14.13
C ASN A 97 21.84 10.76 -13.01
N GLY A 98 21.40 10.80 -11.74
CA GLY A 98 22.28 10.59 -10.58
C GLY A 98 22.60 9.11 -10.33
N ASN A 99 23.63 8.82 -9.51
CA ASN A 99 24.00 7.44 -9.17
C ASN A 99 22.87 6.70 -8.46
N LEU A 100 22.06 7.39 -7.65
CA LEU A 100 20.87 6.79 -7.03
C LEU A 100 19.87 6.32 -8.08
N THR A 101 19.57 7.14 -9.09
CA THR A 101 18.65 6.76 -10.17
C THR A 101 19.17 5.54 -10.94
N HIS A 102 20.48 5.49 -11.24
CA HIS A 102 21.06 4.34 -11.93
C HIS A 102 21.04 3.08 -11.08
N LEU A 103 21.34 3.19 -9.79
CA LEU A 103 21.30 2.06 -8.87
C LEU A 103 19.88 1.51 -8.71
N LEU A 104 18.87 2.38 -8.61
CA LEU A 104 17.47 1.94 -8.55
C LEU A 104 16.99 1.30 -9.86
N LYS A 105 17.45 1.78 -11.02
CA LYS A 105 17.24 1.13 -12.32
C LYS A 105 17.93 -0.24 -12.40
N LEU A 106 19.10 -0.40 -11.80
CA LEU A 106 19.77 -1.70 -11.74
C LEU A 106 18.98 -2.67 -10.86
N ARG A 107 18.56 -2.20 -9.69
CA ARG A 107 17.78 -2.98 -8.72
C ARG A 107 16.37 -3.31 -9.20
N SER A 108 15.86 -2.61 -10.21
CA SER A 108 14.56 -2.95 -10.79
C SER A 108 14.54 -4.27 -11.57
N ASN A 109 15.71 -4.80 -11.93
CA ASN A 109 15.81 -6.14 -12.51
C ASN A 109 15.29 -7.21 -11.54
N GLU A 110 15.52 -7.01 -10.24
CA GLU A 110 15.06 -7.91 -9.17
C GLU A 110 13.73 -7.44 -8.57
N PHE A 111 13.49 -6.13 -8.57
CA PHE A 111 12.29 -5.54 -7.97
C PHE A 111 11.62 -4.53 -8.92
N PRO A 112 10.81 -5.00 -9.90
CA PRO A 112 10.27 -4.15 -10.97
C PRO A 112 9.37 -3.00 -10.49
N LEU A 113 8.72 -3.17 -9.33
CA LEU A 113 7.80 -2.18 -8.75
C LEU A 113 8.46 -0.80 -8.55
N ILE A 114 9.78 -0.76 -8.32
CA ILE A 114 10.49 0.50 -8.11
C ILE A 114 10.45 1.41 -9.34
N VAL A 115 10.39 0.87 -10.56
CA VAL A 115 10.34 1.69 -11.80
C VAL A 115 9.02 2.41 -11.91
N THR A 116 7.92 1.68 -11.76
CA THR A 116 6.56 2.26 -11.75
C THR A 116 6.44 3.34 -10.70
N TRP A 117 7.15 3.17 -9.58
CA TRP A 117 7.14 4.13 -8.51
C TRP A 117 8.06 5.34 -8.79
N MET A 118 9.24 5.15 -9.40
CA MET A 118 10.13 6.25 -9.84
C MET A 118 9.47 7.16 -10.87
N GLU A 119 8.58 6.62 -11.69
CA GLU A 119 7.83 7.38 -12.71
C GLU A 119 6.72 8.27 -12.11
N LYS A 120 6.33 8.05 -10.84
CA LYS A 120 5.28 8.84 -10.17
C LYS A 120 5.81 10.24 -9.80
N LYS A 121 5.31 11.27 -10.51
CA LYS A 121 5.70 12.67 -10.30
C LYS A 121 5.33 13.25 -8.92
N SER A 122 4.31 12.71 -8.24
CA SER A 122 3.74 13.36 -7.05
C SER A 122 4.36 12.93 -5.72
N ASN A 123 5.09 11.81 -5.65
CA ASN A 123 5.49 11.21 -4.37
C ASN A 123 6.84 10.48 -4.47
N SER A 124 7.84 11.10 -5.07
CA SER A 124 9.14 10.47 -5.17
C SER A 124 9.97 10.67 -3.88
N PHE A 125 10.16 9.60 -3.11
CA PHE A 125 11.26 9.44 -2.14
C PHE A 125 12.65 9.64 -2.76
N THR A 126 12.79 9.72 -4.10
CA THR A 126 14.04 10.13 -4.77
C THR A 126 14.11 11.63 -5.03
N SER A 127 13.19 12.45 -4.53
CA SER A 127 13.33 13.91 -4.61
C SER A 127 14.55 14.39 -3.80
N PRO A 128 15.25 15.47 -4.22
CA PRO A 128 16.40 15.97 -3.50
C PRO A 128 16.13 16.30 -2.03
N GLN A 129 14.94 16.84 -1.72
CA GLN A 129 14.52 17.13 -0.34
C GLN A 129 14.44 15.84 0.48
N VAL A 130 13.71 14.82 0.00
CA VAL A 130 13.56 13.56 0.75
C VAL A 130 14.90 12.83 0.89
N GLN A 131 15.74 12.85 -0.13
CA GLN A 131 17.10 12.29 -0.03
C GLN A 131 17.92 12.97 1.07
N ASN A 132 17.83 14.29 1.21
CA ASN A 132 18.56 15.02 2.26
C ASN A 132 18.04 14.66 3.65
N GLU A 133 16.72 14.59 3.83
CA GLU A 133 16.11 14.18 5.09
C GLU A 133 16.52 12.75 5.47
N LEU A 134 16.48 11.82 4.52
CA LEU A 134 16.93 10.45 4.74
C LEU A 134 18.41 10.40 5.12
N MET A 135 19.28 11.14 4.44
CA MET A 135 20.70 11.22 4.81
C MET A 135 20.89 11.78 6.22
N ASN A 136 20.14 12.82 6.59
CA ASN A 136 20.24 13.43 7.90
C ASN A 136 19.78 12.44 8.99
N ILE A 137 18.67 11.73 8.78
CA ILE A 137 18.20 10.68 9.69
C ILE A 137 19.24 9.56 9.82
N MET A 138 19.80 9.10 8.70
CA MET A 138 20.83 8.06 8.69
C MET A 138 22.11 8.51 9.41
N ALA A 139 22.50 9.77 9.26
CA ALA A 139 23.65 10.35 9.95
C ALA A 139 23.39 10.52 11.46
N CYS A 140 22.20 10.98 11.86
CA CYS A 140 21.82 11.07 13.28
C CYS A 140 21.78 9.70 13.98
N GLN A 141 21.31 8.65 13.29
CA GLN A 141 21.33 7.29 13.83
C GLN A 141 22.74 6.69 13.89
N ALA A 142 23.67 7.15 13.03
CA ALA A 142 25.07 6.78 13.13
C ALA A 142 25.76 7.35 14.38
N MET A 143 25.20 8.40 15.00
CA MET A 143 25.71 8.97 16.26
C MET A 143 25.29 8.19 17.52
N ASP A 144 24.41 7.18 17.40
CA ASP A 144 24.15 6.21 18.47
C ASP A 144 25.27 5.14 18.44
N GLU A 145 26.49 5.62 18.70
CA GLU A 145 27.72 4.86 18.65
C GLU A 145 27.77 3.89 19.83
N THR A 146 27.75 2.60 19.55
CA THR A 146 28.17 1.59 20.53
C THR A 146 29.62 1.23 20.24
N THR A 147 30.52 1.60 21.14
CA THR A 147 31.92 1.20 21.07
C THR A 147 32.01 -0.28 21.45
N ASP A 148 32.40 -1.13 20.50
CA ASP A 148 32.69 -2.52 20.81
C ASP A 148 34.03 -2.66 21.56
N VAL A 149 34.31 -3.85 22.09
CA VAL A 149 35.55 -4.15 22.86
C VAL A 149 36.83 -3.92 22.03
N VAL A 150 36.72 -3.75 20.71
CA VAL A 150 37.83 -3.53 19.78
C VAL A 150 37.93 -2.07 19.29
N ASN A 151 37.20 -1.12 19.90
CA ASN A 151 37.19 0.31 19.53
C ASN A 151 36.80 0.56 18.06
N MET A 152 36.04 -0.33 17.44
CA MET A 152 35.50 -0.11 16.10
C MET A 152 34.06 0.42 16.21
N GLU A 153 33.79 1.56 15.59
CA GLU A 153 32.46 2.19 15.62
C GLU A 153 31.45 1.31 14.87
N GLN A 154 30.48 0.75 15.57
CA GLN A 154 29.40 -0.01 14.95
C GLN A 154 28.17 0.86 14.79
N VAL A 155 27.69 1.01 13.56
CA VAL A 155 26.43 1.73 13.27
C VAL A 155 25.32 0.72 13.00
N ALA A 156 24.26 0.77 13.82
CA ALA A 156 23.02 0.03 13.63
C ALA A 156 21.90 1.00 13.20
N MET A 157 21.24 0.69 12.09
CA MET A 157 20.10 1.45 11.59
C MET A 157 18.83 0.59 11.70
N CYS A 158 17.92 0.99 12.57
CA CYS A 158 16.62 0.34 12.72
C CYS A 158 15.51 1.29 12.27
N LEU A 159 14.75 0.88 11.25
CA LEU A 159 13.52 1.54 10.86
C LEU A 159 12.37 0.93 11.67
N ARG A 160 11.77 1.74 12.53
CA ARG A 160 10.58 1.39 13.33
C ARG A 160 9.40 2.19 12.81
N TRP A 161 8.25 1.53 12.64
CA TRP A 161 6.99 2.24 12.42
C TRP A 161 5.86 1.57 13.21
N LEU A 162 4.79 2.34 13.40
CA LEU A 162 3.57 1.86 14.02
C LEU A 162 2.63 1.33 12.94
N ASP A 163 2.05 0.16 13.17
CA ASP A 163 0.95 -0.33 12.36
C ASP A 163 -0.41 0.28 12.79
N SER A 164 -1.48 -0.07 12.07
CA SER A 164 -2.84 0.41 12.37
C SER A 164 -3.37 -0.07 13.73
N SER A 165 -2.70 -1.04 14.36
CA SER A 165 -2.98 -1.52 15.72
C SER A 165 -2.06 -0.89 16.78
N LEU A 166 -1.32 0.16 16.42
CA LEU A 166 -0.34 0.83 17.27
C LEU A 166 0.73 -0.14 17.80
N GLN A 167 0.92 -1.28 17.15
CA GLN A 167 2.00 -2.19 17.47
C GLN A 167 3.24 -1.70 16.75
N LEU A 168 4.35 -1.73 17.48
CA LEU A 168 5.65 -1.37 16.94
C LEU A 168 6.10 -2.52 16.05
N GLN A 169 6.24 -2.24 14.76
CA GLN A 169 6.84 -3.17 13.81
C GLN A 169 8.29 -2.73 13.61
N GLU A 170 9.22 -3.59 14.00
CA GLU A 170 10.65 -3.43 13.70
C GLU A 170 10.91 -4.11 12.36
N LEU A 171 11.42 -3.36 11.38
CA LEU A 171 11.92 -4.00 10.17
C LEU A 171 13.28 -4.61 10.49
N ASP A 172 13.43 -5.90 10.18
CA ASP A 172 14.64 -6.70 10.34
C ASP A 172 15.91 -5.86 10.16
N PHE A 173 16.69 -5.83 11.24
CA PHE A 173 18.03 -5.30 11.36
C PHE A 173 18.75 -5.07 10.01
N ILE A 174 18.91 -3.81 9.60
CA ILE A 174 19.45 -3.43 8.28
C ILE A 174 20.97 -3.74 8.15
N GLY A 175 21.60 -4.16 9.25
CA GLY A 175 22.97 -4.69 9.32
C GLY A 175 23.86 -3.95 10.33
N LEU A 176 24.90 -4.64 10.81
CA LEU A 176 26.03 -4.06 11.53
C LEU A 176 27.05 -3.61 10.49
N SER A 177 27.66 -2.44 10.67
CA SER A 177 28.83 -2.04 9.89
C SER A 177 29.94 -1.65 10.83
N ALA A 178 31.08 -2.33 10.72
CA ALA A 178 32.35 -1.85 11.26
C ALA A 178 32.94 -0.79 10.30
N PRO A 179 33.74 0.18 10.76
CA PRO A 179 34.40 1.14 9.91
C PRO A 179 35.72 0.51 9.44
N GLY A 180 35.80 0.16 8.16
CA GLY A 180 37.05 -0.26 7.54
C GLY A 180 36.96 -1.56 6.74
N GLU A 181 36.31 -1.48 5.58
CA GLU A 181 36.79 -2.06 4.31
C GLU A 181 36.37 -1.13 3.16
#